data_AF-A0A2N0EPF0-F1
#
_entry.id   AF-A0A2N0EPF0-F1
#
_cell.length_a   1.000
_cell.length_b   1.000
_cell.length_c   1.000
_cell.angle_alpha   90.00
_cell.angle_beta   90.00
_cell.angle_gamma   90.00
#
_symmetry.space_group_name_H-M   'P 1'
#
loop_
_entity.id
_entity.type
_entity.pdbx_description
1 polymer ?
#
loop_
_entity_poly.entity_id
_entity_poly.type
_entity_poly.pdbx_seq_one_letter_code
_entity_poly.pdbx_strand_id
1 'polypeptide(L)'
;MNKENVLLIIWIIFGFVFITAIDSLLYLFTHLIYFVESELRLSYSFLQYSIPSITFIAYISTTFLILKRIKAKSDSEGIYLRNFPKKTFIILALIAIFLNPITNKLSGLYAEHNAYIQSGSSSEFISFYGWMHFGIGFSRWVVLIVLVFVYMNKIKDDRLKN
;
A
#
# COMPACT_ATOMS: atom_id res chain seq x y z
N MET A 1 -9.60 13.01 -30.55
CA MET A 1 -8.78 13.18 -29.33
C MET A 1 -7.31 13.11 -29.74
N ASN A 2 -6.47 14.08 -29.39
CA ASN A 2 -5.05 14.07 -29.80
C ASN A 2 -4.28 12.93 -29.11
N LYS A 3 -3.29 12.38 -29.81
CA LYS A 3 -2.43 11.26 -29.35
C LYS A 3 -1.79 11.55 -27.97
N GLU A 4 -1.45 12.79 -27.71
CA GLU A 4 -0.88 13.25 -26.44
C GLU A 4 -1.89 13.15 -25.29
N ASN A 5 -3.15 13.53 -25.52
CA ASN A 5 -4.21 13.42 -24.51
C ASN A 5 -4.49 11.95 -24.16
N VAL A 6 -4.49 11.06 -25.16
CA VAL A 6 -4.64 9.61 -24.95
C VAL A 6 -3.50 9.08 -24.07
N LEU A 7 -2.27 9.47 -24.37
CA LEU A 7 -1.07 9.01 -23.68
C LEU A 7 -1.06 9.50 -22.22
N LEU A 8 -1.45 10.75 -21.99
CA LEU A 8 -1.57 11.32 -20.65
C LEU A 8 -2.60 10.55 -19.81
N ILE A 9 -3.77 10.24 -20.36
CA ILE A 9 -4.80 9.43 -19.69
C ILE A 9 -4.24 8.04 -19.31
N ILE A 10 -3.54 7.38 -20.24
CA ILE A 10 -2.93 6.07 -20.00
C ILE A 10 -1.92 6.12 -18.84
N TRP A 11 -1.13 7.19 -18.75
CA TRP A 11 -0.17 7.37 -17.66
C TRP A 11 -0.83 7.66 -16.31
N ILE A 12 -1.94 8.40 -16.29
CA ILE A 12 -2.75 8.58 -15.09
C ILE A 12 -3.28 7.22 -14.59
N ILE A 13 -3.86 6.42 -15.50
CA ILE A 13 -4.35 5.07 -15.18
C ILE A 13 -3.22 4.19 -14.65
N PHE A 14 -2.04 4.25 -15.27
CA PHE A 14 -0.86 3.54 -14.79
C PHE A 14 -0.46 3.95 -13.36
N GLY A 15 -0.52 5.23 -13.04
CA GLY A 15 -0.28 5.73 -11.67
C GLY A 15 -1.26 5.13 -10.66
N PHE A 16 -2.56 5.11 -10.98
CA PHE A 16 -3.57 4.49 -10.12
C PHE A 16 -3.34 2.99 -9.93
N VAL A 17 -3.05 2.26 -11.00
CA VAL A 17 -2.77 0.82 -10.94
C VAL A 17 -1.50 0.55 -10.12
N PHE A 18 -0.46 1.36 -10.30
CA PHE A 18 0.77 1.26 -9.53
C PHE A 18 0.52 1.43 -8.02
N ILE A 19 -0.20 2.49 -7.62
CA ILE A 19 -0.53 2.73 -6.21
C ILE A 19 -1.35 1.58 -5.64
N THR A 20 -2.35 1.11 -6.38
CA THR A 20 -3.22 0.00 -5.95
C THR A 20 -2.44 -1.30 -5.79
N ALA A 21 -1.49 -1.58 -6.68
CA ALA A 21 -0.64 -2.78 -6.60
C ALA A 21 0.28 -2.74 -5.36
N ILE A 22 0.90 -1.58 -5.08
CA ILE A 22 1.73 -1.39 -3.88
C ILE A 22 0.89 -1.53 -2.62
N ASP A 23 -0.29 -0.93 -2.60
CA ASP A 23 -1.21 -1.04 -1.47
C ASP A 23 -1.65 -2.49 -1.21
N SER A 24 -1.92 -3.25 -2.27
CA SER A 24 -2.26 -4.67 -2.16
C SER A 24 -1.10 -5.52 -1.61
N LEU A 25 0.14 -5.18 -1.99
CA LEU A 25 1.34 -5.83 -1.45
C LEU A 25 1.53 -5.54 0.04
N LEU A 26 1.32 -4.28 0.46
CA LEU A 26 1.39 -3.90 1.87
C LEU A 26 0.27 -4.56 2.68
N TYR A 27 -0.93 -4.67 2.12
CA TYR A 27 -2.04 -5.37 2.74
C TYR A 27 -1.73 -6.85 2.97
N LEU A 28 -1.17 -7.55 1.97
CA LEU A 28 -0.69 -8.91 2.13
C LEU A 28 0.42 -9.00 3.18
N PHE A 29 1.39 -8.09 3.15
CA PHE A 29 2.50 -8.06 4.09
C PHE A 29 2.00 -7.95 5.55
N THR A 30 1.04 -7.05 5.83
CA THR A 30 0.42 -6.94 7.16
C THR A 30 -0.22 -8.26 7.60
N HIS A 31 -0.93 -8.95 6.71
CA HIS A 31 -1.54 -10.25 7.04
C HIS A 31 -0.49 -11.35 7.25
N LEU A 32 0.61 -11.34 6.49
CA LEU A 32 1.70 -12.29 6.69
C LEU A 32 2.38 -12.09 8.06
N ILE A 33 2.58 -10.84 8.49
CA ILE A 33 3.10 -10.57 9.84
C ILE A 33 2.12 -11.08 10.90
N TYR A 34 0.82 -10.81 10.73
CA TYR A 34 -0.21 -11.36 11.62
C TYR A 34 -0.10 -12.90 11.68
N PHE A 35 0.08 -13.57 10.53
CA PHE A 35 0.22 -15.03 10.52
C PHE A 35 1.43 -15.49 11.32
N VAL A 36 2.59 -14.87 11.12
CA VAL A 36 3.82 -15.21 11.86
C VAL A 36 3.65 -14.95 13.36
N GLU A 37 3.14 -13.78 13.75
CA GLU A 37 2.99 -13.41 15.16
C GLU A 37 1.93 -14.28 15.88
N SER A 38 0.89 -14.70 15.16
CA SER A 38 -0.13 -15.59 15.69
C SER A 38 0.37 -17.03 15.86
N GLU A 39 1.21 -17.53 14.94
CA GLU A 39 1.86 -18.84 15.06
C GLU A 39 2.81 -18.89 16.27
N LEU A 40 3.44 -17.75 16.59
CA LEU A 40 4.24 -17.57 17.81
C LEU A 40 3.38 -17.47 19.09
N ARG A 41 2.06 -17.58 18.96
CA ARG A 41 1.07 -17.54 20.06
C ARG A 41 1.13 -16.26 20.88
N LEU A 42 1.43 -15.14 20.23
CA LEU A 42 1.36 -13.83 20.88
C LEU A 42 -0.09 -13.49 21.24
N SER A 43 -0.27 -12.78 22.35
CA SER A 43 -1.60 -12.41 22.84
C SER A 43 -2.24 -11.36 21.94
N TYR A 44 -3.58 -11.33 21.88
CA TYR A 44 -4.30 -10.32 21.11
C TYR A 44 -3.97 -8.90 21.54
N SER A 45 -3.73 -8.67 22.83
CA SER A 45 -3.29 -7.37 23.35
C SER A 45 -1.95 -6.94 22.75
N PHE A 46 -1.01 -7.86 22.52
CA PHE A 46 0.24 -7.53 21.84
C PHE A 46 0.01 -7.23 20.36
N LEU A 47 -0.71 -8.12 19.67
CA LEU A 47 -1.05 -8.01 18.25
C LEU A 47 -1.78 -6.70 17.91
N GLN A 48 -2.64 -6.25 18.82
CA GLN A 48 -3.42 -5.01 18.69
C GLN A 48 -2.54 -3.77 18.52
N TYR A 49 -1.32 -3.77 19.08
CA TYR A 49 -0.39 -2.64 18.97
C TYR A 49 0.75 -2.91 17.97
N SER A 50 1.28 -4.15 17.91
CA SER A 50 2.38 -4.51 17.01
C SER A 50 1.97 -4.37 15.55
N ILE A 51 0.85 -4.98 15.15
CA ILE A 51 0.44 -5.05 13.74
C ILE A 51 0.15 -3.67 13.15
N PRO A 52 -0.63 -2.77 13.79
CA PRO A 52 -0.82 -1.42 13.27
C PRO A 52 0.48 -0.62 13.20
N SER A 53 1.36 -0.76 14.18
CA SER A 53 2.65 -0.04 14.23
C SER A 53 3.58 -0.47 13.09
N ILE A 54 3.74 -1.79 12.90
CA ILE A 54 4.56 -2.35 11.82
C ILE A 54 3.98 -1.97 10.45
N THR A 55 2.65 -2.02 10.32
CA THR A 55 1.94 -1.59 9.11
C THR A 55 2.25 -0.13 8.79
N PHE A 56 2.10 0.76 9.77
CA PHE A 56 2.39 2.18 9.59
C PHE A 56 3.82 2.44 9.14
N ILE A 57 4.80 1.79 9.77
CA ILE A 57 6.21 1.86 9.39
C ILE A 57 6.38 1.38 7.94
N ALA A 58 5.79 0.25 7.56
CA ALA A 58 5.89 -0.30 6.21
C ALA A 58 5.32 0.64 5.14
N TYR A 59 4.18 1.29 5.42
CA TYR A 59 3.57 2.29 4.53
C TYR A 59 4.47 3.53 4.36
N ILE A 60 5.00 4.08 5.45
CA ILE A 60 5.90 5.23 5.41
C ILE A 60 7.20 4.88 4.68
N SER A 61 7.84 3.75 5.04
CA SER A 61 9.11 3.33 4.43
C SER A 61 8.96 3.10 2.94
N THR A 62 7.90 2.39 2.51
CA THR A 62 7.61 2.17 1.09
C THR A 62 7.41 3.50 0.35
N THR A 63 6.62 4.40 0.92
CA THR A 63 6.37 5.73 0.33
C THR A 63 7.67 6.53 0.20
N PHE A 64 8.49 6.56 1.25
CA PHE A 64 9.78 7.24 1.24
C PHE A 64 10.73 6.67 0.18
N LEU A 65 10.81 5.34 0.07
CA LEU A 65 11.63 4.67 -0.95
C LEU A 65 11.18 5.01 -2.37
N ILE A 66 9.86 5.01 -2.62
CA ILE A 66 9.29 5.40 -3.92
C ILE A 66 9.64 6.86 -4.24
N LEU A 67 9.41 7.79 -3.31
CA LEU A 67 9.73 9.21 -3.50
C LEU A 67 11.22 9.45 -3.76
N LYS A 68 12.09 8.79 -2.98
CA LYS A 68 13.55 8.86 -3.16
C LYS A 68 13.94 8.37 -4.56
N ARG A 69 13.36 7.26 -5.03
CA ARG A 69 13.63 6.69 -6.34
C ARG A 69 13.14 7.59 -7.49
N ILE A 70 12.00 8.25 -7.32
CA ILE A 70 11.49 9.22 -8.30
C ILE A 70 12.41 10.44 -8.37
N LYS A 71 12.82 11.02 -7.24
CA LYS A 71 13.73 12.18 -7.21
C LYS A 71 15.09 11.87 -7.85
N ALA A 72 15.65 10.69 -7.58
CA ALA A 72 16.95 10.29 -8.14
C ALA A 72 16.95 10.09 -9.68
N LYS A 73 15.77 10.03 -10.31
CA LYS A 73 15.63 9.83 -11.76
C LYS A 73 14.98 11.00 -12.48
N SER A 74 14.67 12.11 -11.80
CA SER A 74 13.89 13.20 -12.40
C SER A 74 14.69 14.20 -13.24
N ASP A 75 15.95 13.89 -13.59
CA ASP A 75 16.77 14.67 -14.54
C ASP A 75 16.43 14.37 -16.02
N SER A 76 15.36 13.62 -16.29
CA SER A 76 14.95 13.30 -17.67
C SER A 76 14.22 14.49 -18.30
N GLU A 77 14.91 15.20 -19.19
CA GLU A 77 14.37 16.19 -20.10
C GLU A 77 13.08 15.73 -20.79
N GLY A 78 12.05 16.58 -20.73
CA GLY A 78 10.90 16.54 -21.64
C GLY A 78 9.71 15.67 -21.23
N ILE A 79 8.54 16.30 -21.22
CA ILE A 79 7.18 15.77 -20.96
C ILE A 79 6.71 14.72 -21.99
N TYR A 80 7.59 14.26 -22.89
CA TYR A 80 7.19 13.31 -23.91
C TYR A 80 7.29 11.88 -23.39
N LEU A 81 6.15 11.44 -22.85
CA LEU A 81 5.74 10.08 -22.43
C LEU A 81 5.87 9.01 -23.53
N ARG A 82 6.94 9.01 -24.33
CA ARG A 82 7.04 8.34 -25.64
C ARG A 82 6.81 6.83 -25.60
N ASN A 83 7.24 6.15 -24.53
CA ASN A 83 7.18 4.69 -24.43
C ASN A 83 6.45 4.26 -23.16
N PHE A 84 5.22 3.79 -23.31
CA PHE A 84 4.43 3.23 -22.22
C PHE A 84 4.93 1.83 -21.81
N PRO A 85 5.21 1.58 -20.51
CA PRO A 85 5.77 0.31 -20.04
C PRO A 85 4.69 -0.78 -19.93
N LYS A 86 4.21 -1.28 -21.08
CA LYS A 86 3.11 -2.27 -21.18
C LYS A 86 3.29 -3.50 -20.29
N LYS A 87 4.47 -4.11 -20.28
CA LYS A 87 4.76 -5.32 -19.48
C LYS A 87 4.61 -5.05 -17.98
N THR A 88 5.18 -3.93 -17.51
CA THR A 88 5.09 -3.51 -16.11
C THR A 88 3.64 -3.21 -15.73
N PHE A 89 2.89 -2.52 -16.59
CA PHE A 89 1.47 -2.25 -16.36
C PHE A 89 0.66 -3.53 -16.19
N ILE A 90 0.84 -4.52 -17.07
CA ILE A 90 0.13 -5.80 -16.99
C ILE A 90 0.42 -6.51 -15.66
N ILE A 91 1.69 -6.59 -15.26
CA ILE A 91 2.08 -7.22 -13.99
C ILE A 91 1.44 -6.50 -12.80
N LEU A 92 1.52 -5.17 -12.76
CA LEU A 92 0.92 -4.38 -11.68
C LEU A 92 -0.60 -4.52 -11.64
N ALA A 93 -1.27 -4.55 -12.80
CA ALA A 93 -2.71 -4.76 -12.89
C ALA A 93 -3.11 -6.13 -12.34
N LEU A 94 -2.38 -7.20 -12.68
CA LEU A 94 -2.61 -8.53 -12.13
C LEU A 94 -2.46 -8.53 -10.60
N ILE A 95 -1.41 -7.90 -10.07
CA ILE A 95 -1.20 -7.77 -8.62
C ILE A 95 -2.38 -7.02 -7.98
N ALA A 96 -2.76 -5.86 -8.51
CA ALA A 96 -3.83 -5.04 -7.95
C ALA A 96 -5.20 -5.76 -7.94
N ILE A 97 -5.48 -6.59 -8.95
CA ILE A 97 -6.76 -7.30 -9.08
C ILE A 97 -6.79 -8.55 -8.19
N PHE A 98 -5.75 -9.38 -8.24
CA PHE A 98 -5.80 -10.72 -7.65
C PHE A 98 -5.32 -10.77 -6.19
N LEU A 99 -4.39 -9.89 -5.79
CA LEU A 99 -3.71 -10.06 -4.52
C LEU A 99 -4.64 -9.80 -3.32
N ASN A 100 -5.54 -8.82 -3.41
CA ASN A 100 -6.49 -8.53 -2.33
C ASN A 100 -7.50 -9.67 -2.09
N PRO A 101 -8.20 -10.21 -3.12
CA PRO A 101 -9.05 -11.39 -2.96
C PRO A 101 -8.32 -12.59 -2.36
N ILE A 102 -7.09 -12.86 -2.84
CA ILE A 102 -6.26 -13.96 -2.32
C ILE A 102 -5.94 -13.72 -0.84
N THR A 103 -5.49 -12.51 -0.49
CA THR A 103 -5.17 -12.14 0.90
C THR A 103 -6.37 -12.29 1.82
N ASN A 104 -7.55 -11.81 1.39
CA ASN A 104 -8.78 -11.95 2.17
C ASN A 104 -9.17 -13.42 2.37
N LYS A 105 -9.05 -14.24 1.32
CA LYS A 105 -9.34 -15.68 1.43
C LYS A 105 -8.37 -16.38 2.37
N LEU A 106 -7.07 -16.09 2.27
CA LEU A 106 -6.05 -16.64 3.17
C LEU A 106 -6.26 -16.18 4.61
N SER A 107 -6.60 -14.90 4.81
CA SER A 107 -6.90 -14.35 6.14
C SER A 107 -8.09 -15.06 6.79
N GLY A 108 -9.14 -15.37 6.03
CA GLY A 108 -10.29 -16.12 6.55
C GLY A 108 -9.91 -17.53 6.99
N LEU A 109 -9.22 -18.27 6.11
CA LEU A 109 -8.75 -19.63 6.43
C LEU A 109 -7.84 -19.66 7.66
N TYR A 110 -6.96 -18.66 7.80
CA TYR A 110 -6.03 -18.59 8.91
C TYR A 110 -6.73 -18.18 10.22
N ALA A 111 -7.71 -17.28 10.17
CA ALA A 111 -8.53 -16.95 11.34
C ALA A 111 -9.31 -18.17 11.85
N GLU A 112 -9.88 -18.98 10.94
CA GLU A 112 -10.53 -20.26 11.30
C GLU A 112 -9.54 -21.23 11.97
N HIS A 113 -8.33 -21.35 11.43
CA HIS A 113 -7.29 -22.21 12.01
C HIS A 113 -6.89 -21.78 13.42
N ASN A 114 -6.67 -20.48 13.63
CA ASN A 114 -6.20 -19.95 14.92
C ASN A 114 -7.30 -19.78 15.97
N ALA A 115 -8.57 -19.71 15.59
CA ALA A 115 -9.68 -19.71 16.54
C ALA A 115 -9.65 -20.90 17.50
N TYR A 116 -9.03 -22.02 17.09
CA TYR A 116 -8.86 -23.20 17.94
C TYR A 116 -7.60 -23.16 18.82
N ILE A 117 -6.55 -22.44 18.39
CA ILE A 117 -5.21 -22.49 18.98
C ILE A 117 -4.96 -21.34 19.95
N GLN A 118 -5.59 -20.18 19.70
CA GLN A 118 -5.38 -18.97 20.48
C GLN A 118 -6.45 -18.86 21.57
N SER A 119 -6.02 -18.80 22.83
CA SER A 119 -6.89 -18.89 24.01
C SER A 119 -7.66 -17.60 24.37
N GLY A 120 -7.88 -16.71 23.40
CA GLY A 120 -8.51 -15.41 23.63
C GLY A 120 -10.02 -15.43 23.37
N SER A 121 -10.74 -14.48 23.96
CA SER A 121 -12.18 -14.36 23.73
C SER A 121 -12.48 -13.86 22.31
N SER A 122 -13.65 -14.19 21.76
CA SER A 122 -14.08 -13.66 20.46
C SER A 122 -14.11 -12.13 20.43
N SER A 123 -14.37 -11.49 21.58
CA SER A 123 -14.33 -10.04 21.73
C SER A 123 -12.92 -9.47 21.55
N GLU A 124 -11.89 -10.14 22.08
CA GLU A 124 -10.50 -9.73 21.92
C GLU A 124 -10.04 -9.85 20.47
N PHE A 125 -10.40 -10.95 19.81
CA PHE A 125 -10.12 -11.12 18.38
C PHE A 125 -10.77 -10.01 17.54
N ILE A 126 -12.06 -9.71 17.78
CA ILE A 126 -12.79 -8.64 17.06
C ILE A 126 -12.12 -7.28 17.30
N SER A 127 -11.72 -6.98 18.54
CA SER A 127 -11.00 -5.74 18.88
C SER A 127 -9.69 -5.64 18.12
N PHE A 128 -8.85 -6.68 18.20
CA PHE A 128 -7.58 -6.75 17.48
C PHE A 128 -7.78 -6.57 15.97
N TYR A 129 -8.71 -7.32 15.37
CA TYR A 129 -8.96 -7.29 13.93
C TYR A 129 -9.43 -5.90 13.48
N GLY A 130 -10.28 -5.25 14.28
CA GLY A 130 -10.68 -3.85 14.08
C GLY A 130 -9.49 -2.89 14.10
N TRP A 131 -8.58 -3.04 15.08
CA TRP A 131 -7.36 -2.24 15.17
C TRP A 131 -6.39 -2.47 14.02
N MET A 132 -6.26 -3.70 13.53
CA MET A 132 -5.46 -4.02 12.36
C MET A 132 -5.98 -3.27 11.12
N HIS A 133 -7.28 -3.36 10.84
CA HIS A 133 -7.89 -2.66 9.70
C HIS A 133 -7.87 -1.15 9.85
N PHE A 134 -8.09 -0.65 11.07
CA PHE A 134 -7.90 0.76 11.39
C PHE A 134 -6.46 1.19 11.09
N GLY A 135 -5.46 0.44 11.52
CA GLY A 135 -4.05 0.72 11.27
C GLY A 135 -3.72 0.80 9.78
N ILE A 136 -4.22 -0.14 8.98
CA ILE A 136 -4.10 -0.11 7.51
C ILE A 136 -4.73 1.15 6.93
N GLY A 137 -6.00 1.43 7.29
CA GLY A 137 -6.74 2.58 6.80
C GLY A 137 -6.10 3.92 7.20
N PHE A 138 -5.70 4.06 8.46
CA PHE A 138 -5.02 5.23 9.00
C PHE A 138 -3.68 5.47 8.27
N SER A 139 -2.89 4.42 8.07
CA SER A 139 -1.61 4.50 7.35
C SER A 139 -1.78 5.00 5.92
N ARG A 140 -2.79 4.50 5.19
CA ARG A 140 -3.13 4.96 3.84
C ARG A 140 -3.46 6.45 3.81
N TRP A 141 -4.27 6.93 4.74
CA TRP A 141 -4.65 8.34 4.82
C TRP A 141 -3.47 9.26 5.15
N VAL A 142 -2.63 8.86 6.11
CA VAL A 142 -1.42 9.63 6.45
C VAL A 142 -0.48 9.73 5.24
N VAL A 143 -0.22 8.62 4.56
CA VAL A 143 0.61 8.60 3.34
C VAL A 143 0.03 9.52 2.27
N LEU A 144 -1.29 9.47 2.04
CA LEU A 144 -1.94 10.33 1.06
C LEU A 144 -1.76 11.82 1.39
N ILE A 145 -1.99 12.21 2.65
CA ILE A 145 -1.82 13.60 3.10
C ILE A 145 -0.37 14.06 2.91
N VAL A 146 0.60 13.23 3.30
CA VAL A 146 2.03 13.52 3.12
C VAL A 146 2.38 13.69 1.64
N LEU A 147 1.90 12.79 0.78
CA LEU A 147 2.13 12.89 -0.67
C LEU A 147 1.53 14.17 -1.25
N VAL A 148 0.28 14.52 -0.89
CA VAL A 148 -0.35 15.77 -1.32
C VAL A 148 0.49 16.97 -0.91
N PHE A 149 0.96 17.02 0.34
CA PHE A 149 1.81 18.11 0.81
C PHE A 149 3.14 18.21 0.05
N VAL A 150 3.81 17.07 -0.17
CA VAL A 150 5.06 17.00 -0.94
C VAL A 150 4.87 17.50 -2.37
N TYR A 151 3.81 17.06 -3.05
CA TYR A 151 3.52 17.49 -4.43
C TYR A 151 3.12 18.97 -4.52
N MET A 152 2.30 19.46 -3.58
CA MET A 152 1.92 20.88 -3.54
C MET A 152 3.13 21.80 -3.33
N ASN A 153 4.07 21.41 -2.47
CA ASN A 153 5.30 22.18 -2.28
C ASN A 153 6.19 22.14 -3.52
N LYS A 154 6.32 20.99 -4.17
CA LYS A 154 7.10 20.87 -5.41
C LYS A 154 6.53 21.77 -6.53
N ILE A 155 5.21 21.83 -6.68
CA ILE A 155 4.56 22.71 -7.68
C ILE A 155 4.85 24.19 -7.39
N LYS A 156 4.90 24.60 -6.11
CA LYS A 156 5.26 25.98 -5.74
C LYS A 156 6.71 26.31 -6.10
N ASP A 157 7.64 25.41 -5.80
CA ASP A 157 9.06 25.58 -6.12
C ASP A 157 9.31 25.71 -7.63
N ASP A 158 8.65 24.89 -8.45
CA ASP A 158 8.79 24.94 -9.91
C ASP A 158 8.14 26.21 -10.52
N ARG A 159 7.12 26.78 -9.89
CA ARG A 159 6.53 28.08 -10.29
C ARG A 159 7.38 29.30 -9.88
N LEU A 160 8.23 29.18 -8.86
CA LEU A 160 9.12 30.25 -8.42
C LEU A 160 10.43 30.31 -9.23
N LYS A 161 10.73 29.26 -10.00
CA LYS A 161 11.94 29.15 -10.85
C LYS A 161 11.72 29.57 -12.30
N ASN A 162 10.47 29.71 -12.74
CA ASN A 162 10.07 30.19 -14.07
C ASN A 162 9.47 31.59 -13.96
#